data_AF-A0A352DYE2-F1
#
_entry.id   AF-A0A352DYE2-F1
#
_cell.length_a   1.000
_cell.length_b   1.000
_cell.length_c   1.000
_cell.angle_alpha   90.00
_cell.angle_beta   90.00
_cell.angle_gamma   90.00
#
_symmetry.space_group_name_H-M   'P 1'
#
loop_
_entity.id
_entity.type
_entity.pdbx_description
1 polymer ?
#
loop_
_entity_poly.entity_id
_entity_poly.type
_entity_poly.pdbx_seq_one_letter_code
_entity_poly.pdbx_strand_id
1 'polypeptide(L)'
;MALCVTRAVVAVCMVAVPGRAADPLPGTKPWDLALPLDEAMVDGIDRFALRAIADAKQNRAARWTRDYSSQAAYELSVAANRERLRVILGVVDQRVPARGVELLATTERDDVVGRSPLFTVRSVRWAV
;
A
#
# COMPACT_ATOMS: atom_id res chain seq x y z
N MET A 1 -10.08 -69.48 -49.97
CA MET A 1 -9.79 -68.71 -48.74
C MET A 1 -9.29 -67.33 -49.14
N ALA A 2 -10.15 -66.32 -49.02
CA ALA A 2 -9.78 -64.91 -49.02
C ALA A 2 -10.93 -64.16 -48.33
N LEU A 3 -10.80 -63.88 -47.04
CA LEU A 3 -11.78 -63.07 -46.30
C LEU A 3 -11.40 -61.60 -46.43
N CYS A 4 -12.31 -60.83 -47.03
CA CYS A 4 -12.29 -59.38 -47.08
C CYS A 4 -12.89 -58.88 -45.76
N VAL A 5 -12.12 -58.14 -44.95
CA VAL A 5 -12.62 -57.52 -43.71
C VAL A 5 -12.60 -56.01 -43.87
N THR A 6 -13.76 -55.43 -44.15
CA THR A 6 -13.99 -53.99 -44.21
C THR A 6 -14.08 -53.43 -42.79
N ARG A 7 -13.10 -52.65 -42.36
CA ARG A 7 -13.17 -51.89 -41.11
C ARG A 7 -13.99 -50.62 -41.35
N ALA A 8 -15.19 -50.56 -40.79
CA ALA A 8 -15.98 -49.33 -40.73
C ALA A 8 -15.37 -48.40 -39.66
N VAL A 9 -14.87 -47.24 -40.07
CA VAL A 9 -14.42 -46.18 -39.16
C VAL A 9 -15.63 -45.29 -38.86
N VAL A 10 -16.10 -45.32 -37.62
CA VAL A 10 -17.14 -44.40 -37.12
C VAL A 10 -16.46 -43.11 -36.68
N ALA A 11 -16.65 -42.03 -37.44
CA ALA A 11 -16.22 -40.70 -37.06
C ALA A 11 -17.24 -40.11 -36.08
N VAL A 12 -16.89 -40.06 -34.79
CA VAL A 12 -17.65 -39.35 -33.77
C VAL A 12 -17.34 -37.86 -33.90
N CYS A 13 -18.30 -37.09 -34.42
CA CYS A 13 -18.25 -35.62 -34.36
C CYS A 13 -18.53 -35.16 -32.93
N MET A 14 -17.49 -34.68 -32.25
CA MET A 14 -17.61 -34.03 -30.95
C MET A 14 -18.20 -32.64 -31.17
N VAL A 15 -19.51 -32.48 -30.99
CA VAL A 15 -20.17 -31.17 -31.02
C VAL A 15 -19.81 -30.45 -29.72
N ALA A 16 -19.02 -29.38 -29.82
CA ALA A 16 -18.76 -28.50 -28.69
C ALA A 16 -20.07 -27.78 -28.32
N VAL A 17 -20.66 -28.14 -27.17
CA VAL A 17 -21.78 -27.41 -26.60
C VAL A 17 -21.24 -26.10 -26.03
N PRO A 18 -21.67 -24.92 -26.51
CA PRO A 18 -21.27 -23.67 -25.88
C PRO A 18 -21.80 -23.67 -24.43
N GLY A 19 -20.91 -23.47 -23.47
CA GLY A 19 -21.29 -23.37 -22.06
C GLY A 19 -22.30 -22.23 -21.88
N ARG A 20 -23.45 -22.53 -21.30
CA ARG A 20 -24.42 -21.49 -20.89
C ARG A 20 -23.75 -20.60 -19.86
N ALA A 21 -23.70 -19.30 -20.11
CA ALA A 21 -23.36 -18.32 -19.08
C ALA A 21 -24.34 -18.49 -17.92
N ALA A 22 -23.83 -18.55 -16.68
CA ALA A 22 -24.66 -18.66 -15.50
C ALA A 22 -25.58 -17.44 -15.38
N ASP A 23 -26.82 -17.64 -14.95
CA ASP A 23 -27.74 -16.53 -14.69
C ASP A 23 -27.13 -15.59 -13.65
N PRO A 24 -27.23 -14.26 -13.83
CA PRO A 24 -26.70 -13.29 -12.89
C PRO A 24 -27.31 -13.48 -11.49
N LEU A 25 -26.50 -13.29 -10.45
CA LEU A 25 -26.95 -13.41 -9.07
C LEU A 25 -28.12 -12.44 -8.81
N PRO A 26 -29.15 -12.84 -8.03
CA PRO A 26 -30.28 -11.97 -7.71
C PRO A 26 -29.82 -10.62 -7.16
N GLY A 27 -30.34 -9.53 -7.72
CA GLY A 27 -29.97 -8.16 -7.33
C GLY A 27 -28.66 -7.63 -7.91
N THR A 28 -27.98 -8.41 -8.78
CA THR A 28 -26.80 -7.94 -9.51
C THR A 28 -27.14 -7.63 -10.97
N LYS A 29 -26.36 -6.74 -11.59
CA LYS A 29 -26.43 -6.49 -13.02
C LYS A 29 -25.25 -7.19 -13.68
N PRO A 30 -25.44 -7.81 -14.86
CA PRO A 30 -24.33 -8.31 -15.66
C PRO A 30 -23.27 -7.23 -15.84
N TRP A 31 -22.01 -7.65 -15.78
CA TRP A 31 -20.91 -6.75 -16.02
C TRP A 31 -20.86 -6.39 -17.52
N ASP A 32 -21.23 -5.15 -17.83
CA ASP A 32 -21.24 -4.61 -19.19
C ASP A 32 -20.62 -3.21 -19.16
N LEU A 33 -19.38 -3.11 -19.66
CA LEU A 33 -18.67 -1.85 -19.83
C LEU A 33 -18.32 -1.66 -21.30
N ALA A 34 -18.48 -0.43 -21.77
CA ALA A 34 -18.10 -0.06 -23.13
C ALA A 34 -16.57 -0.06 -23.38
N LEU A 35 -15.78 0.01 -22.31
CA LEU A 35 -14.32 0.01 -22.33
C LEU A 35 -13.78 -1.20 -21.56
N PRO A 36 -12.54 -1.64 -21.85
CA PRO A 36 -11.81 -2.55 -20.99
C PRO A 36 -11.84 -2.09 -19.52
N LEU A 37 -11.96 -3.05 -18.60
CA LEU A 37 -12.12 -2.77 -17.16
C LEU A 37 -10.95 -1.93 -16.61
N ASP A 38 -9.73 -2.26 -17.00
CA ASP A 38 -8.51 -1.56 -16.61
C ASP A 38 -8.51 -0.11 -17.07
N GLU A 39 -8.91 0.17 -18.31
CA GLU A 39 -9.05 1.53 -18.82
C GLU A 39 -10.11 2.32 -18.04
N ALA A 40 -11.28 1.72 -17.81
CA ALA A 40 -12.35 2.34 -17.04
C ALA A 40 -11.95 2.62 -15.58
N MET A 41 -11.17 1.71 -14.97
CA MET A 41 -10.63 1.89 -13.62
C MET A 41 -9.63 3.04 -13.55
N VAL A 42 -8.66 3.08 -14.48
CA VAL A 42 -7.63 4.12 -14.52
C VAL A 42 -8.28 5.49 -14.70
N ASP A 43 -9.20 5.64 -15.67
CA ASP A 43 -9.94 6.90 -15.87
C ASP A 43 -10.72 7.32 -14.61
N GLY A 44 -11.39 6.37 -13.95
CA GLY A 44 -12.11 6.63 -12.71
C GLY A 44 -11.20 7.09 -11.57
N ILE A 45 -10.06 6.42 -11.40
CA ILE A 45 -9.04 6.77 -10.40
C ILE A 45 -8.48 8.16 -10.69
N ASP A 46 -8.13 8.46 -11.93
CA ASP A 46 -7.58 9.75 -12.34
C ASP A 46 -8.59 10.88 -12.08
N ARG A 47 -9.84 10.72 -12.52
CA ARG A 47 -10.90 11.71 -12.24
C ARG A 47 -11.11 11.92 -10.75
N PHE A 48 -11.09 10.86 -9.96
CA PHE A 48 -11.19 10.99 -8.50
C PHE A 48 -9.98 11.72 -7.91
N ALA A 49 -8.76 11.29 -8.25
CA ALA A 49 -7.53 11.81 -7.68
C ALA A 49 -7.32 13.29 -8.03
N LEU A 50 -7.55 13.68 -9.29
CA LEU A 50 -7.45 15.07 -9.73
C LEU A 50 -8.44 15.98 -8.99
N ARG A 51 -9.70 15.55 -8.83
CA ARG A 51 -10.68 16.27 -8.02
C ARG A 51 -10.23 16.36 -6.56
N ALA A 52 -9.80 15.25 -5.96
CA ALA A 52 -9.35 15.22 -4.58
C ALA A 52 -8.14 16.15 -4.33
N ILE A 53 -7.21 16.23 -5.29
CA ILE A 53 -6.07 17.16 -5.24
C ILE A 53 -6.53 18.62 -5.30
N ALA A 54 -7.45 18.94 -6.21
CA ALA A 54 -8.02 20.29 -6.31
C ALA A 54 -8.72 20.70 -5.00
N ASP A 55 -9.52 19.80 -4.43
CA ASP A 55 -10.28 20.03 -3.20
C ASP A 55 -9.39 20.01 -1.94
N ALA A 56 -8.21 19.37 -1.98
CA ALA A 56 -7.35 19.19 -0.82
C ALA A 56 -6.91 20.53 -0.20
N LYS A 57 -6.65 21.56 -1.01
CA LYS A 57 -6.32 22.90 -0.51
C LYS A 57 -7.53 23.52 0.22
N GLN A 58 -8.69 23.40 -0.39
CA GLN A 58 -10.05 23.64 0.14
C GLN A 58 -10.20 23.15 1.58
N ASN A 59 -10.12 21.83 1.67
CA ASN A 59 -10.49 21.06 2.85
C ASN A 59 -9.45 21.12 3.98
N ARG A 60 -8.19 21.45 3.67
CA ARG A 60 -7.12 21.50 4.67
C ARG A 60 -7.38 22.59 5.72
N ALA A 61 -7.92 23.74 5.32
CA ALA A 61 -8.19 24.85 6.24
C ALA A 61 -9.18 24.47 7.34
N ALA A 62 -10.22 23.68 7.01
CA ALA A 62 -11.22 23.20 7.97
C ALA A 62 -10.66 22.24 9.03
N ARG A 63 -9.51 21.61 8.75
CA ARG A 63 -8.85 20.67 9.67
C ARG A 63 -7.60 21.25 10.32
N TRP A 64 -7.01 22.31 9.77
CA TRP A 64 -5.71 22.83 10.19
C TRP A 64 -5.75 24.34 10.34
N THR A 65 -6.24 24.81 11.49
CA THR A 65 -6.31 26.23 11.86
C THR A 65 -4.97 26.72 12.42
N ARG A 66 -3.91 26.66 11.60
CA ARG A 66 -2.54 26.98 12.03
C ARG A 66 -2.39 28.45 12.40
N ASP A 67 -1.95 28.71 13.61
CA ASP A 67 -1.55 30.05 14.06
C ASP A 67 -0.04 30.22 13.89
N TYR A 68 0.37 31.19 13.07
CA TYR A 68 1.79 31.46 12.79
C TYR A 68 2.34 32.67 13.55
N SER A 69 1.58 33.24 14.49
CA SER A 69 1.99 34.42 15.26
C SER A 69 3.19 34.17 16.18
N SER A 70 3.37 32.93 16.64
CA SER A 70 4.54 32.49 17.42
C SER A 70 4.66 30.97 17.40
N GLN A 71 5.79 30.45 17.85
CA GLN A 71 5.99 29.00 18.01
C GLN A 71 4.96 28.39 18.96
N ALA A 72 4.74 29.00 20.13
CA ALA A 72 3.80 28.49 21.13
C ALA A 72 2.35 28.49 20.61
N ALA A 73 1.95 29.55 19.89
CA ALA A 73 0.64 29.61 19.27
C ALA A 73 0.45 28.54 18.19
N TYR A 74 1.49 28.30 17.37
CA TYR A 74 1.48 27.23 16.38
C TYR A 74 1.31 25.86 17.03
N GLU A 75 2.09 25.55 18.06
CA GLU A 75 2.03 24.30 18.81
C GLU A 75 0.63 24.03 19.37
N LEU A 76 0.02 25.05 19.99
CA LEU A 76 -1.35 24.98 20.49
C LEU A 76 -2.36 24.73 19.37
N SER A 77 -2.25 25.46 18.26
CA SER A 77 -3.19 25.41 17.14
C SER A 77 -3.26 24.04 16.44
N VAL A 78 -2.20 23.25 16.50
CA VAL A 78 -2.12 21.91 15.88
C VAL A 78 -2.25 20.75 16.86
N ALA A 79 -2.35 21.02 18.17
CA ALA A 79 -2.29 20.00 19.22
C ALA A 79 -3.35 18.90 19.07
N ALA A 80 -4.60 19.26 18.77
CA ALA A 80 -5.70 18.30 18.60
C ALA A 80 -5.44 17.32 17.44
N ASN A 81 -4.87 17.79 16.33
CA ASN A 81 -4.51 16.93 15.20
C ASN A 81 -3.35 16.00 15.54
N ARG A 82 -2.36 16.48 16.31
CA ARG A 82 -1.24 15.65 16.78
C ARG A 82 -1.73 14.53 17.68
N GLU A 83 -2.67 14.81 18.58
CA GLU A 83 -3.24 13.79 19.46
C GLU A 83 -4.03 12.74 18.67
N ARG A 84 -4.87 13.18 17.72
CA ARG A 84 -5.57 12.24 16.83
C ARG A 84 -4.59 11.39 16.01
N LEU A 85 -3.53 11.98 15.49
CA LEU A 85 -2.50 11.27 14.74
C LEU A 85 -1.80 10.23 15.62
N ARG A 86 -1.53 10.56 16.89
CA ARG A 86 -0.94 9.66 17.88
C ARG A 86 -1.73 8.36 18.01
N VAL A 87 -3.06 8.48 18.08
CA VAL A 87 -4.00 7.34 18.13
C VAL A 87 -3.98 6.53 16.83
N ILE A 88 -4.07 7.19 15.67
CA ILE A 88 -4.09 6.50 14.36
C ILE A 88 -2.80 5.70 14.14
N LEU A 89 -1.66 6.26 14.54
CA LEU A 89 -0.35 5.62 14.40
C LEU A 89 -0.08 4.57 15.49
N GLY A 90 -0.95 4.42 16.48
CA GLY A 90 -0.74 3.52 17.61
C GLY A 90 0.41 3.94 18.54
N VAL A 91 0.91 5.18 18.45
CA VAL A 91 1.98 5.70 19.34
C VAL A 91 1.38 6.29 20.62
N VAL A 92 0.38 5.61 21.17
CA VAL A 92 -0.35 6.05 22.36
C VAL A 92 0.38 5.72 23.66
N ASP A 93 1.27 4.73 23.62
CA ASP A 93 2.06 4.34 24.78
C ASP A 93 3.27 5.26 24.96
N GLN A 94 3.66 5.45 26.21
CA GLN A 94 4.87 6.21 26.52
C GLN A 94 6.08 5.48 25.92
N ARG A 95 6.83 6.18 25.07
CA ARG A 95 8.09 5.66 24.53
C ARG A 95 9.05 5.39 25.68
N VAL A 96 9.76 4.27 25.62
CA VAL A 96 10.90 4.02 26.50
C VAL A 96 11.90 5.17 26.31
N PRO A 97 12.35 5.84 27.37
CA PRO A 97 13.33 6.92 27.26
C PRO A 97 14.56 6.41 26.50
N ALA A 98 14.91 7.11 25.42
CA ALA A 98 16.12 6.80 24.69
C ALA A 98 17.32 7.02 25.61
N ARG A 99 18.03 5.94 25.95
CA ARG A 99 19.27 6.01 26.75
C ARG A 99 20.48 6.45 25.93
N GLY A 100 20.27 6.81 24.67
CA GLY A 100 21.29 7.10 23.68
C GLY A 100 21.61 5.89 22.81
N VAL A 101 22.67 6.06 22.02
CA VAL A 101 23.21 5.04 21.13
C VAL A 101 24.28 4.26 21.89
N GLU A 102 24.23 2.93 21.83
CA GLU A 102 25.19 2.08 22.53
C GLU A 102 26.28 1.59 21.57
N LEU A 103 27.54 1.69 21.97
CA LEU A 103 28.68 1.18 21.21
C LEU A 103 28.71 -0.35 21.26
N LEU A 104 28.96 -0.97 20.11
CA LEU A 104 29.05 -2.44 19.99
C LEU A 104 30.51 -2.89 20.01
N ALA A 105 31.02 -3.22 21.20
CA ALA A 105 32.33 -3.81 21.40
C ALA A 105 32.24 -5.09 22.25
N THR A 106 33.17 -6.02 22.02
CA THR A 106 33.45 -7.17 22.89
C THR A 106 34.93 -7.17 23.27
N THR A 107 35.33 -8.09 24.15
CA THR A 107 36.76 -8.29 24.47
C THR A 107 37.58 -8.74 23.26
N GLU A 108 36.94 -9.30 22.24
CA GLU A 108 37.58 -9.79 21.01
C GLU A 108 37.45 -8.82 19.83
N ARG A 109 36.54 -7.83 19.90
CA ARG A 109 36.19 -6.95 18.78
C ARG A 109 35.92 -5.52 19.21
N ASP A 110 36.65 -4.57 18.63
CA ASP A 110 36.47 -3.12 18.85
C ASP A 110 35.18 -2.61 18.18
N ASP A 111 34.58 -1.54 18.73
CA ASP A 111 33.48 -0.83 18.10
C ASP A 111 33.94 -0.02 16.88
N VAL A 112 35.23 0.35 16.82
CA VAL A 112 35.79 1.05 15.66
C VAL A 112 35.96 0.10 14.49
N VAL A 113 35.11 0.25 13.46
CA VAL A 113 35.14 -0.56 12.24
C VAL A 113 35.92 0.11 11.09
N GLY A 114 36.30 1.38 11.26
CA GLY A 114 37.11 2.11 10.30
C GLY A 114 37.57 3.47 10.83
N ARG A 115 38.76 3.92 10.40
CA ARG A 115 39.32 5.21 10.80
C ARG A 115 39.99 5.91 9.62
N SER A 116 39.76 7.21 9.51
CA SER A 116 40.47 8.12 8.61
C SER A 116 40.93 9.36 9.39
N PRO A 117 41.79 10.21 8.82
CA PRO A 117 42.14 11.49 9.44
C PRO A 117 40.95 12.43 9.67
N LEU A 118 39.84 12.23 8.94
CA LEU A 118 38.66 13.10 8.98
C LEU A 118 37.55 12.57 9.88
N PHE A 119 37.46 11.25 10.08
CA PHE A 119 36.38 10.65 10.87
C PHE A 119 36.73 9.25 11.38
N THR A 120 35.95 8.79 12.37
CA THR A 120 35.97 7.41 12.88
C THR A 120 34.59 6.80 12.68
N VAL A 121 34.54 5.61 12.10
CA VAL A 121 33.31 4.82 11.94
C VAL A 121 33.19 3.87 13.13
N ARG A 122 32.08 3.97 13.86
CA ARG A 122 31.80 3.15 15.03
C ARG A 122 30.56 2.30 14.81
N SER A 123 30.62 1.05 15.24
CA SER A 123 29.51 0.11 15.27
C SER A 123 28.64 0.41 16.47
N VAL A 124 27.34 0.55 16.25
CA VAL A 124 26.39 0.96 17.28
C VAL A 124 25.07 0.22 17.19
N ARG A 125 24.37 0.12 18.33
CA ARG A 125 22.96 -0.26 18.38
C ARG A 125 22.10 0.85 18.95
N TRP A 126 20.87 0.90 18.47
CA TRP A 126 19.84 1.81 18.94
C TRP A 126 18.88 1.04 19.85
N ALA A 127 18.58 1.59 21.02
CA ALA A 127 17.42 1.14 21.78
C ALA A 127 16.17 1.68 21.08
N VAL A 128 15.41 0.81 20.41
CA VAL A 128 14.18 1.16 19.68
C VAL A 128 12.98 1.26 20.61
#